data_AF-G9EUV4-F1
#
_entry.id   AF-G9EUV4-F1
#
_cell.length_a   1.000
_cell.length_b   1.000
_cell.length_c   1.000
_cell.angle_alpha   90.00
_cell.angle_beta   90.00
_cell.angle_gamma   90.00
#
_symmetry.space_group_name_H-M   'P 1'
#
loop_
_entity.id
_entity.type
_entity.pdbx_description
1 polymer ?
#
loop_
_entity_poly.entity_id
_entity_poly.type
_entity_poly.pdbx_seq_one_letter_code
_entity_poly.pdbx_strand_id
1 'polypeptide(L)'
;MTAQTKLFEFLCELIDIQIKKYVGLATYGVGPDARMNGHLVCEEVNELLQLSKELQEEIDEPSSVRANHFDTILKQVHFYVEQEYLRARAGWLLDDNPIHSPALHRISAQLDELKKIAKSAGIKELPQPSVPQTKIQEQCQHDSNEIAFLILDLAQKVKENPEKEIDSNIVPKHAIQIMQKNATGRYCEETISQEIDKLKEQCERHLQQSPLKKKTPSN
;
A
#
# COMPACT_ATOMS: atom_id res chain seq x y z
N MET A 1 -15.57 -10.34 -22.80
CA MET A 1 -15.58 -9.55 -21.55
C MET A 1 -14.91 -8.22 -21.83
N THR A 2 -15.57 -7.10 -21.53
CA THR A 2 -15.05 -5.75 -21.78
C THR A 2 -13.99 -5.37 -20.74
N ALA A 3 -13.21 -4.32 -20.99
CA ALA A 3 -12.23 -3.84 -20.01
C ALA A 3 -12.92 -3.33 -18.73
N GLN A 4 -14.12 -2.75 -18.87
CA GLN A 4 -14.97 -2.32 -17.77
C GLN A 4 -15.36 -3.50 -16.87
N THR A 5 -15.87 -4.60 -17.43
CA THR A 5 -16.22 -5.79 -16.63
C THR A 5 -15.01 -6.35 -15.89
N LYS A 6 -13.85 -6.42 -16.54
CA LYS A 6 -12.62 -6.90 -15.88
C LYS A 6 -12.18 -5.99 -14.73
N LEU A 7 -12.24 -4.68 -14.93
CA LEU A 7 -11.91 -3.72 -13.88
C LEU A 7 -12.91 -3.76 -12.72
N PHE A 8 -14.19 -4.03 -13.01
CA PHE A 8 -15.21 -4.21 -12.00
C PHE A 8 -14.98 -5.46 -11.15
N GLU A 9 -14.71 -6.61 -11.79
CA GLU A 9 -14.34 -7.84 -11.09
C GLU A 9 -13.09 -7.64 -10.23
N PHE A 10 -12.07 -6.98 -10.78
CA PHE A 10 -10.86 -6.61 -10.04
C PHE A 10 -11.16 -5.73 -8.80
N LEU A 11 -12.04 -4.74 -8.95
CA LEU A 11 -12.48 -3.88 -7.86
C LEU A 11 -13.17 -4.66 -6.75
N CYS A 12 -14.06 -5.60 -7.10
CA CYS A 12 -14.73 -6.46 -6.12
C CYS A 12 -13.71 -7.28 -5.31
N GLU A 13 -12.73 -7.88 -5.98
CA GLU A 13 -11.66 -8.63 -5.31
C GLU A 13 -10.81 -7.73 -4.40
N LEU A 14 -10.45 -6.54 -4.89
CA LEU A 14 -9.67 -5.56 -4.12
C LEU A 14 -10.42 -5.13 -2.85
N ILE A 15 -11.71 -4.82 -2.96
CA ILE A 15 -12.55 -4.41 -1.82
C ILE A 15 -12.63 -5.54 -0.78
N ASP A 16 -12.86 -6.78 -1.22
CA ASP A 16 -12.91 -7.95 -0.32
C ASP A 16 -11.58 -8.13 0.44
N ILE A 17 -10.44 -7.98 -0.25
CA ILE A 17 -9.10 -8.02 0.37
C ILE A 17 -8.96 -6.92 1.43
N GLN A 18 -9.34 -5.67 1.13
CA GLN A 18 -9.22 -4.57 2.09
C GLN A 18 -10.15 -4.75 3.29
N ILE A 19 -11.39 -5.21 3.09
CA ILE A 19 -12.31 -5.52 4.20
C ILE A 19 -11.73 -6.62 5.09
N LYS A 20 -11.18 -7.70 4.52
CA LYS A 20 -10.53 -8.78 5.29
C LYS A 20 -9.34 -8.26 6.10
N LYS A 21 -8.55 -7.34 5.55
CA LYS A 21 -7.47 -6.67 6.30
C LYS A 21 -8.02 -5.85 7.47
N TYR A 22 -9.08 -5.05 7.26
CA TYR A 22 -9.72 -4.29 8.33
C TYR A 22 -10.22 -5.18 9.46
N VAL A 23 -10.93 -6.26 9.13
CA VAL A 23 -11.42 -7.25 10.09
C VAL A 23 -10.26 -7.88 10.86
N GLY A 24 -9.18 -8.24 10.18
CA GLY A 24 -7.96 -8.74 10.81
C GLY A 24 -7.39 -7.74 11.82
N LEU A 25 -7.17 -6.50 11.41
CA LEU A 25 -6.63 -5.45 12.28
C LEU A 25 -7.51 -5.20 13.52
N ALA A 26 -8.83 -5.17 13.34
CA ALA A 26 -9.78 -5.00 14.44
C ALA A 26 -9.78 -6.20 15.40
N THR A 27 -9.59 -7.42 14.89
CA THR A 27 -9.62 -8.66 15.69
C THR A 27 -8.34 -8.86 16.51
N TYR A 28 -7.17 -8.50 15.94
CA TYR A 28 -5.87 -8.76 16.58
C TYR A 28 -5.40 -7.66 17.54
N GLY A 29 -6.13 -6.53 17.67
CA GLY A 29 -5.87 -5.51 18.70
C GLY A 29 -4.50 -4.83 18.60
N VAL A 30 -3.98 -4.62 17.39
CA VAL A 30 -2.55 -4.31 17.16
C VAL A 30 -2.23 -2.81 17.26
N GLY A 31 -1.99 -2.30 18.47
CA GLY A 31 -1.27 -1.04 18.72
C GLY A 31 -1.77 0.25 18.04
N PRO A 32 -1.03 1.37 18.17
CA PRO A 32 -1.34 2.67 17.55
C PRO A 32 -1.45 2.59 16.01
N ASP A 33 -0.69 1.68 15.39
CA ASP A 33 -0.68 1.44 13.95
C ASP A 33 -2.00 0.86 13.43
N ALA A 34 -2.72 0.02 14.18
CA ALA A 34 -4.02 -0.50 13.73
C ALA A 34 -5.10 0.58 13.65
N ARG A 35 -5.01 1.65 14.45
CA ARG A 35 -5.98 2.76 14.36
C ARG A 35 -5.77 3.58 13.09
N MET A 36 -4.51 3.92 12.76
CA MET A 36 -4.18 4.60 11.50
C MET A 36 -4.53 3.72 10.29
N ASN A 37 -4.11 2.45 10.31
CA ASN A 37 -4.44 1.50 9.25
C ASN A 37 -5.95 1.25 9.13
N GLY A 38 -6.70 1.20 10.24
CA GLY A 38 -8.14 0.97 10.23
C GLY A 38 -8.93 2.14 9.63
N HIS A 39 -8.58 3.38 9.99
CA HIS A 39 -9.20 4.56 9.39
C HIS A 39 -8.91 4.65 7.90
N LEU A 40 -7.64 4.43 7.53
CA LEU A 40 -7.18 4.42 6.14
C LEU A 40 -7.93 3.38 5.30
N VAL A 41 -8.03 2.13 5.79
CA VAL A 41 -8.77 1.07 5.08
C VAL A 41 -10.26 1.41 4.94
N CYS A 42 -10.87 2.08 5.93
CA CYS A 42 -12.28 2.49 5.84
C CYS A 42 -12.50 3.54 4.73
N GLU A 43 -11.66 4.57 4.67
CA GLU A 43 -11.76 5.60 3.62
C GLU A 43 -11.45 5.04 2.23
N GLU A 44 -10.42 4.17 2.13
CA GLU A 44 -10.10 3.44 0.90
C GLU A 44 -11.28 2.59 0.41
N VAL A 45 -11.88 1.78 1.29
CA VAL A 45 -13.03 0.92 0.92
C VAL A 45 -14.21 1.74 0.43
N ASN A 46 -14.50 2.88 1.07
CA ASN A 46 -15.60 3.75 0.62
C ASN A 46 -15.34 4.35 -0.76
N GLU A 47 -14.11 4.80 -1.05
CA GLU A 47 -13.77 5.32 -2.38
C GLU A 47 -13.81 4.20 -3.44
N LEU A 48 -13.28 3.01 -3.13
CA LEU A 48 -13.34 1.85 -4.02
C LEU A 48 -14.78 1.40 -4.32
N LEU A 49 -15.68 1.44 -3.33
CA LEU A 49 -17.11 1.16 -3.52
C LEU A 49 -17.79 2.22 -4.41
N GLN A 50 -17.40 3.48 -4.28
CA GLN A 50 -17.91 4.54 -5.15
C GLN A 50 -17.41 4.34 -6.59
N LEU A 51 -16.14 4.01 -6.78
CA LEU A 51 -15.55 3.69 -8.08
C LEU A 51 -16.22 2.46 -8.72
N SER A 52 -16.52 1.42 -7.95
CA SER A 52 -17.20 0.23 -8.46
C SER A 52 -18.63 0.52 -8.89
N LYS A 53 -19.35 1.36 -8.14
CA LYS A 53 -20.68 1.84 -8.51
C LYS A 53 -20.64 2.63 -9.83
N GLU A 54 -19.70 3.57 -9.97
CA GLU A 54 -19.54 4.35 -11.20
C GLU A 54 -19.24 3.46 -12.40
N LEU A 55 -18.37 2.46 -12.23
CA LEU A 55 -18.05 1.50 -13.28
C LEU A 55 -19.22 0.58 -13.62
N GLN A 56 -20.05 0.21 -12.64
CA GLN A 56 -21.27 -0.54 -12.88
C GLN A 56 -22.28 0.26 -13.70
N GLU A 57 -22.46 1.55 -13.38
CA GLU A 57 -23.31 2.46 -14.15
C GLU A 57 -22.82 2.56 -15.61
N GLU A 58 -21.49 2.61 -15.86
CA GLU A 58 -20.95 2.56 -17.23
C GLU A 58 -21.25 1.24 -17.97
N ILE A 59 -21.28 0.11 -17.25
CA ILE A 59 -21.58 -1.22 -17.82
C ILE A 59 -23.07 -1.32 -18.17
N ASP A 60 -23.94 -0.85 -17.27
CA ASP A 60 -25.40 -0.96 -17.41
C ASP A 60 -25.95 0.06 -18.43
N GLU A 61 -25.36 1.26 -18.50
CA GLU A 61 -25.78 2.32 -19.41
C GLU A 61 -24.61 2.93 -20.23
N PRO A 62 -24.06 2.20 -21.24
CA PRO A 62 -22.91 2.67 -22.01
C PRO A 62 -23.11 4.01 -22.75
N SER A 63 -24.36 4.42 -22.99
CA SER A 63 -24.70 5.65 -23.68
C SER A 63 -24.61 6.92 -22.83
N SER A 64 -24.46 6.82 -21.50
CA SER A 64 -24.35 7.96 -20.58
C SER A 64 -22.91 8.29 -20.16
N VAL A 65 -21.94 7.51 -20.66
CA VAL A 65 -20.54 7.52 -20.21
C VAL A 65 -19.84 8.82 -20.60
N ARG A 66 -19.25 9.49 -19.60
CA ARG A 66 -18.40 10.67 -19.83
C ARG A 66 -17.10 10.23 -20.51
N ALA A 67 -16.60 11.04 -21.44
CA ALA A 67 -15.31 10.78 -22.06
C ALA A 67 -14.21 10.58 -21.00
N ASN A 68 -13.39 9.54 -21.16
CA ASN A 68 -12.26 9.17 -20.30
C ASN A 68 -12.61 8.70 -18.87
N HIS A 69 -13.88 8.46 -18.54
CA HIS A 69 -14.28 8.05 -17.18
C HIS A 69 -13.67 6.70 -16.76
N PHE A 70 -13.68 5.69 -17.64
CA PHE A 70 -12.91 4.45 -17.45
C PHE A 70 -11.41 4.67 -17.13
N ASP A 71 -10.73 5.54 -17.89
CA ASP A 71 -9.30 5.83 -17.68
C ASP A 71 -9.05 6.49 -16.32
N THR A 72 -9.95 7.39 -15.91
CA THR A 72 -9.96 7.99 -14.58
C THR A 72 -10.14 6.94 -13.48
N ILE A 73 -11.13 6.05 -13.59
CA ILE A 73 -11.34 4.98 -12.60
C ILE A 73 -10.11 4.07 -12.54
N LEU A 74 -9.61 3.61 -13.69
CA LEU A 74 -8.45 2.73 -13.76
C LEU A 74 -7.21 3.33 -13.10
N LYS A 75 -6.94 4.62 -13.31
CA LYS A 75 -5.82 5.34 -12.68
C LYS A 75 -5.96 5.42 -11.15
N GLN A 76 -7.18 5.66 -10.66
CA GLN A 76 -7.46 5.70 -9.22
C GLN A 76 -7.33 4.31 -8.57
N VAL A 77 -7.79 3.26 -9.24
CA VAL A 77 -7.59 1.88 -8.76
C VAL A 77 -6.11 1.51 -8.76
N HIS A 78 -5.38 1.86 -9.81
CA HIS A 78 -3.93 1.68 -9.89
C HIS A 78 -3.19 2.40 -8.76
N PHE A 79 -3.59 3.63 -8.43
CA PHE A 79 -3.02 4.39 -7.32
C PHE A 79 -3.08 3.60 -6.00
N TYR A 80 -4.24 3.04 -5.65
CA TYR A 80 -4.40 2.30 -4.40
C TYR A 80 -3.55 1.03 -4.34
N VAL A 81 -3.45 0.30 -5.44
CA VAL A 81 -2.61 -0.90 -5.51
C VAL A 81 -1.12 -0.54 -5.43
N GLU A 82 -0.69 0.58 -6.01
CA GLU A 82 0.69 1.07 -5.84
C GLU A 82 1.01 1.49 -4.40
N GLN A 83 0.09 2.13 -3.68
CA GLN A 83 0.29 2.48 -2.27
C GLN A 83 0.40 1.23 -1.40
N GLU A 84 -0.44 0.22 -1.67
CA GLU A 84 -0.36 -1.07 -0.98
C GLU A 84 0.96 -1.81 -1.30
N TYR A 85 1.44 -1.72 -2.55
CA TYR A 85 2.72 -2.29 -2.95
C TYR A 85 3.89 -1.66 -2.17
N LEU A 86 3.89 -0.33 -2.01
CA LEU A 86 4.90 0.37 -1.21
C LEU A 86 4.96 -0.17 0.23
N ARG A 87 3.81 -0.26 0.90
CA ARG A 87 3.69 -0.79 2.27
C ARG A 87 4.17 -2.23 2.35
N ALA A 88 3.73 -3.08 1.42
CA ALA A 88 4.12 -4.50 1.40
C ALA A 88 5.61 -4.69 1.08
N ARG A 89 6.19 -3.87 0.20
CA ARG A 89 7.60 -3.93 -0.14
C ARG A 89 8.47 -3.54 1.05
N ALA A 90 8.11 -2.47 1.78
CA ALA A 90 8.78 -2.10 3.02
C ALA A 90 8.72 -3.24 4.06
N GLY A 91 7.55 -3.86 4.25
CA GLY A 91 7.39 -5.02 5.12
C GLY A 91 8.25 -6.23 4.72
N TRP A 92 8.32 -6.55 3.42
CA TRP A 92 9.16 -7.64 2.91
C TRP A 92 10.66 -7.37 3.05
N LEU A 93 11.08 -6.10 2.92
CA LEU A 93 12.47 -5.70 3.16
C LEU A 93 12.82 -5.86 4.64
N LEU A 94 11.89 -5.55 5.55
CA LEU A 94 12.05 -5.79 6.99
C LEU A 94 12.17 -7.28 7.31
N ASP A 95 11.27 -8.09 6.76
CA ASP A 95 11.22 -9.52 7.06
C ASP A 95 10.60 -10.32 5.90
N ASP A 96 11.38 -11.25 5.34
CA ASP A 96 10.92 -12.22 4.34
C ASP A 96 10.27 -13.41 5.03
N ASN A 97 9.16 -13.14 5.71
CA ASN A 97 8.40 -14.15 6.43
C ASN A 97 7.22 -14.67 5.58
N PRO A 98 6.63 -15.81 5.96
CA PRO A 98 5.48 -16.39 5.28
C PRO A 98 4.21 -15.51 5.23
N ILE A 99 4.22 -14.32 5.84
CA ILE A 99 3.09 -13.37 5.82
C ILE A 99 3.36 -12.27 4.77
N HIS A 100 4.56 -11.68 4.76
CA HIS A 100 4.90 -10.56 3.88
C HIS A 100 5.17 -10.99 2.45
N SER A 101 5.82 -12.14 2.22
CA SER A 101 6.13 -12.60 0.86
C SER A 101 4.87 -12.95 0.05
N PRO A 102 3.86 -13.65 0.61
CA PRO A 102 2.60 -13.87 -0.10
C PRO A 102 1.79 -12.59 -0.35
N ALA A 103 1.82 -11.63 0.58
CA ALA A 103 1.16 -10.34 0.39
C ALA A 103 1.80 -9.58 -0.77
N LEU A 104 3.13 -9.44 -0.78
CA LEU A 104 3.86 -8.78 -1.85
C LEU A 104 3.62 -9.45 -3.22
N HIS A 105 3.67 -10.79 -3.29
CA HIS A 105 3.40 -11.53 -4.53
C HIS A 105 1.97 -11.30 -5.05
N ARG A 106 0.97 -11.31 -4.16
CA ARG A 106 -0.42 -11.01 -4.53
C ARG A 106 -0.54 -9.61 -5.11
N ILE A 107 0.05 -8.60 -4.46
CA ILE A 107 -0.04 -7.21 -4.89
C ILE A 107 0.69 -6.99 -6.21
N SER A 108 1.87 -7.60 -6.41
CA SER A 108 2.56 -7.58 -7.70
C SER A 108 1.69 -8.18 -8.81
N ALA A 109 1.01 -9.29 -8.55
CA ALA A 109 0.07 -9.89 -9.51
C ALA A 109 -1.12 -8.96 -9.81
N GLN A 110 -1.64 -8.25 -8.80
CA GLN A 110 -2.70 -7.26 -8.97
C GLN A 110 -2.26 -6.08 -9.86
N LEU A 111 -1.04 -5.56 -9.67
CA LEU A 111 -0.48 -4.51 -10.54
C LEU A 111 -0.33 -4.99 -11.99
N ASP A 112 0.12 -6.23 -12.19
CA ASP A 112 0.26 -6.80 -13.52
C ASP A 112 -1.10 -7.05 -14.19
N GLU A 113 -2.12 -7.43 -13.42
CA GLU A 113 -3.49 -7.55 -13.95
C GLU A 113 -4.06 -6.19 -14.38
N LEU A 114 -3.86 -5.13 -13.59
CA LEU A 114 -4.23 -3.77 -13.99
C LEU A 114 -3.55 -3.32 -15.28
N LYS A 115 -2.26 -3.64 -15.47
CA LYS A 115 -1.57 -3.37 -16.74
C LYS A 115 -2.18 -4.14 -17.91
N LYS A 116 -2.65 -5.38 -17.71
CA LYS A 116 -3.35 -6.15 -18.77
C LYS A 116 -4.71 -5.54 -19.08
N ILE A 117 -5.46 -5.12 -18.06
CA ILE A 117 -6.74 -4.42 -18.22
C ILE A 117 -6.54 -3.14 -19.02
N ALA A 118 -5.56 -2.30 -18.65
CA ALA A 118 -5.18 -1.08 -19.36
C ALA A 118 -4.90 -1.33 -20.85
N LYS A 119 -4.03 -2.31 -21.14
CA LYS A 119 -3.68 -2.71 -22.51
C LYS A 119 -4.91 -3.15 -23.30
N SER A 120 -5.83 -3.89 -22.69
CA SER A 120 -7.06 -4.34 -23.34
C SER A 120 -8.03 -3.19 -23.68
N ALA A 121 -7.90 -2.06 -23.00
CA ALA A 121 -8.64 -0.82 -23.27
C ALA A 121 -7.90 0.15 -24.22
N GLY A 122 -6.73 -0.23 -24.75
CA GLY A 122 -5.92 0.63 -25.60
C GLY A 122 -5.10 1.69 -24.85
N ILE A 123 -5.04 1.61 -23.51
CA ILE A 123 -4.19 2.48 -22.68
C ILE A 123 -2.78 1.90 -22.69
N LYS A 124 -1.81 2.67 -23.23
CA LYS A 124 -0.44 2.20 -23.43
C LYS A 124 0.30 2.00 -22.10
N GLU A 125 0.20 2.96 -21.19
CA GLU A 125 0.92 2.97 -19.93
C GLU A 125 0.07 3.60 -18.83
N LEU A 126 0.13 2.99 -17.64
CA LEU A 126 -0.39 3.59 -16.41
C LEU A 126 0.67 4.53 -15.84
N PRO A 127 0.29 5.68 -15.25
CA PRO A 127 1.25 6.63 -14.70
C PRO A 127 2.08 5.98 -13.61
N GLN A 128 3.41 6.17 -13.67
CA GLN A 128 4.35 5.74 -12.64
C GLN A 128 5.34 6.87 -12.31
N PRO A 129 5.35 7.39 -11.06
CA PRO A 129 4.44 7.05 -9.98
C PRO A 129 2.99 7.48 -10.27
N SER A 130 2.00 6.78 -9.71
CA SER A 130 0.62 7.25 -9.70
C SER A 130 0.49 8.61 -9.01
N VAL A 131 -0.50 9.38 -9.47
CA VAL A 131 -0.80 10.72 -8.95
C VAL A 131 -2.14 10.66 -8.24
N PRO A 132 -2.24 11.11 -6.97
CA PRO A 132 -3.51 11.15 -6.26
C PRO A 132 -4.48 12.13 -6.95
N GLN A 133 -5.75 11.74 -7.05
CA GLN A 133 -6.81 12.53 -7.68
C GLN A 133 -7.82 13.08 -6.67
N THR A 134 -7.81 12.55 -5.45
CA THR A 134 -8.72 12.93 -4.37
C THR A 134 -7.93 13.25 -3.10
N LYS A 135 -8.54 13.99 -2.17
CA LYS A 135 -7.94 14.24 -0.85
C LYS A 135 -7.73 12.96 -0.04
N ILE A 136 -8.57 11.96 -0.26
CA ILE A 136 -8.42 10.63 0.35
C ILE A 136 -7.16 9.97 -0.19
N GLN A 137 -6.92 10.04 -1.51
CA GLN A 137 -5.69 9.52 -2.11
C GLN A 137 -4.45 10.31 -1.67
N GLU A 138 -4.53 11.64 -1.53
CA GLU A 138 -3.42 12.44 -0.98
C GLU A 138 -3.05 11.98 0.44
N GLN A 139 -4.05 11.77 1.31
CA GLN A 139 -3.83 11.27 2.67
C GLN A 139 -3.30 9.82 2.65
N CYS A 140 -3.88 8.95 1.84
CA CYS A 140 -3.41 7.57 1.67
C CYS A 140 -1.94 7.52 1.21
N GLN A 141 -1.54 8.37 0.26
CA GLN A 141 -0.15 8.45 -0.19
C GLN A 141 0.77 8.90 0.96
N HIS A 142 0.38 9.94 1.70
CA HIS A 142 1.14 10.42 2.86
C HIS A 142 1.33 9.32 3.91
N ASP A 143 0.24 8.69 4.33
CA ASP A 143 0.24 7.66 5.37
C ASP A 143 1.03 6.42 4.92
N SER A 144 0.95 6.05 3.64
CA SER A 144 1.74 4.94 3.07
C SER A 144 3.24 5.22 3.12
N ASN A 145 3.63 6.45 2.80
CA ASN A 145 5.03 6.88 2.90
C ASN A 145 5.48 6.97 4.36
N GLU A 146 4.63 7.40 5.29
CA GLU A 146 4.94 7.42 6.72
C GLU A 146 5.15 6.00 7.26
N ILE A 147 4.24 5.07 6.97
CA ILE A 147 4.34 3.66 7.36
C ILE A 147 5.61 3.03 6.78
N ALA A 148 5.84 3.18 5.47
CA ALA A 148 7.02 2.63 4.82
C ALA A 148 8.32 3.24 5.38
N PHE A 149 8.36 4.55 5.60
CA PHE A 149 9.50 5.22 6.24
C PHE A 149 9.79 4.65 7.63
N LEU A 150 8.77 4.52 8.49
CA LEU A 150 8.93 4.01 9.86
C LEU A 150 9.49 2.58 9.86
N ILE A 151 9.00 1.72 8.96
CA ILE A 151 9.49 0.34 8.81
C ILE A 151 10.96 0.33 8.38
N LEU A 152 11.31 1.10 7.34
CA LEU A 152 12.67 1.11 6.77
C LEU A 152 13.69 1.77 7.70
N ASP A 153 13.29 2.84 8.39
CA ASP A 153 14.08 3.52 9.42
C ASP A 153 14.35 2.60 10.61
N LEU A 154 13.36 1.78 11.01
CA LEU A 154 13.56 0.75 12.03
C LEU A 154 14.58 -0.31 11.57
N ALA A 155 14.49 -0.78 10.32
CA ALA A 155 15.44 -1.74 9.76
C ALA A 155 16.88 -1.19 9.77
N GLN A 156 17.08 0.06 9.34
CA GLN A 156 18.39 0.73 9.40
C GLN A 156 18.91 0.86 10.83
N LYS A 157 18.09 1.35 11.76
CA LYS A 157 18.48 1.52 13.17
C LYS A 157 18.87 0.20 13.83
N VAL A 158 18.17 -0.88 13.51
CA VAL A 158 18.47 -2.23 14.02
C VAL A 158 19.75 -2.78 13.38
N LYS A 159 19.99 -2.52 12.08
CA LYS A 159 21.27 -2.85 11.44
C LYS A 159 22.46 -2.16 12.10
N GLU A 160 22.33 -0.86 12.40
CA GLU A 160 23.38 -0.06 13.04
C GLU A 160 23.65 -0.48 14.49
N ASN A 161 22.61 -0.89 15.21
CA ASN A 161 22.70 -1.35 16.59
C ASN A 161 21.79 -2.56 16.84
N PRO A 162 22.26 -3.79 16.55
CA PRO A 162 21.47 -5.02 16.70
C PRO A 162 20.99 -5.31 18.13
N GLU A 163 21.72 -4.83 19.13
CA GLU A 163 21.41 -5.05 20.55
C GLU A 163 20.46 -3.98 21.13
N LYS A 164 20.05 -3.00 20.31
CA LYS A 164 19.14 -1.95 20.75
C LYS A 164 17.86 -2.55 21.31
N GLU A 165 17.48 -2.11 22.51
CA GLU A 165 16.20 -2.48 23.10
C GLU A 165 15.07 -1.87 22.27
N ILE A 166 14.20 -2.73 21.76
CA ILE A 166 13.00 -2.35 21.00
C ILE A 166 11.81 -2.55 21.93
N ASP A 167 10.99 -1.51 22.09
CA ASP A 167 9.82 -1.57 22.97
C ASP A 167 8.85 -2.65 22.48
N SER A 168 8.73 -3.73 23.26
CA SER A 168 7.86 -4.86 22.96
C SER A 168 6.37 -4.55 23.10
N ASN A 169 6.01 -3.36 23.60
CA ASN A 169 4.64 -2.83 23.56
C ASN A 169 4.28 -2.22 22.20
N ILE A 170 5.29 -1.84 21.40
CA ILE A 170 5.12 -1.24 20.08
C ILE A 170 5.33 -2.29 18.98
N VAL A 171 6.41 -3.08 19.09
CA VAL A 171 6.75 -4.11 18.11
C VAL A 171 6.58 -5.50 18.74
N PRO A 172 5.81 -6.42 18.14
CA PRO A 172 5.64 -7.77 18.67
C PRO A 172 6.98 -8.48 18.88
N LYS A 173 7.14 -9.20 20.01
CA LYS A 173 8.40 -9.87 20.38
C LYS A 173 8.98 -10.78 19.30
N HIS A 174 8.13 -11.50 18.56
CA HIS A 174 8.59 -12.37 17.47
C HIS A 174 9.22 -11.55 16.33
N ALA A 175 8.66 -10.38 15.99
CA ALA A 175 9.21 -9.49 14.98
C ALA A 175 10.55 -8.89 15.44
N ILE A 176 10.69 -8.53 16.73
CA ILE A 176 11.97 -8.08 17.31
C ILE A 176 13.08 -9.11 17.07
N GLN A 177 12.82 -10.38 17.40
CA GLN A 177 13.81 -11.46 17.22
C GLN A 177 14.24 -11.62 15.76
N ILE A 178 13.30 -11.49 14.83
CA ILE A 178 13.59 -11.61 13.40
C ILE A 178 14.42 -10.41 12.91
N MET A 179 14.06 -9.19 13.30
CA MET A 179 14.83 -7.99 12.94
C MET A 179 16.26 -8.06 13.49
N GLN A 180 16.44 -8.50 14.75
CA GLN A 180 17.78 -8.67 15.35
C GLN A 180 18.61 -9.71 14.60
N LYS A 181 18.01 -10.81 14.14
CA LYS A 181 18.67 -11.79 13.27
C LYS A 181 19.03 -11.18 11.92
N ASN A 182 18.12 -10.41 11.32
CA ASN A 182 18.33 -9.78 10.02
C ASN A 182 19.40 -8.68 10.07
N ALA A 183 19.61 -8.05 11.22
CA ALA A 183 20.62 -7.02 11.45
C ALA A 183 22.04 -7.45 11.10
N THR A 184 22.40 -8.71 11.38
CA THR A 184 23.72 -9.29 11.10
C THR A 184 23.72 -10.18 9.86
N GLY A 185 22.59 -10.28 9.16
CA GLY A 185 22.39 -11.09 7.96
C GLY A 185 21.78 -10.28 6.83
N ARG A 186 20.48 -10.45 6.61
CA ARG A 186 19.73 -9.89 5.49
C ARG A 186 19.95 -8.38 5.27
N TYR A 187 19.98 -7.56 6.31
CA TYR A 187 20.16 -6.10 6.17
C TYR A 187 21.58 -5.71 5.76
N CYS A 188 22.54 -6.63 5.86
CA CYS A 188 23.91 -6.47 5.39
C CYS A 188 24.10 -6.92 3.93
N GLU A 189 23.14 -7.61 3.33
CA GLU A 189 23.18 -7.94 1.91
C GLU A 189 23.12 -6.66 1.08
N GLU A 190 24.05 -6.50 0.14
CA GLU A 190 24.23 -5.24 -0.60
C GLU A 190 22.94 -4.78 -1.30
N THR A 191 22.27 -5.71 -1.99
CA THR A 191 21.03 -5.43 -2.73
C THR A 191 19.90 -4.99 -1.80
N ILE A 192 19.75 -5.65 -0.64
CA ILE A 192 18.72 -5.32 0.34
C ILE A 192 19.03 -3.99 1.02
N SER A 193 20.28 -3.77 1.45
CA SER A 193 20.68 -2.51 2.09
C SER A 193 20.45 -1.33 1.17
N GLN A 194 20.91 -1.40 -0.09
CA GLN A 194 20.74 -0.32 -1.06
C GLN A 194 19.27 -0.03 -1.34
N GLU A 195 18.43 -1.08 -1.38
CA GLU A 195 17.00 -0.90 -1.60
C GLU A 195 16.30 -0.26 -0.39
N ILE A 196 16.65 -0.66 0.83
CA ILE A 196 16.18 -0.02 2.07
C ILE A 196 16.53 1.47 2.06
N ASP A 197 17.79 1.80 1.80
CA ASP A 197 18.29 3.18 1.80
C ASP A 197 17.55 4.03 0.78
N LYS A 198 17.45 3.53 -0.47
CA LYS A 198 16.78 4.22 -1.57
C LYS A 198 15.29 4.45 -1.29
N LEU A 199 14.59 3.42 -0.82
CA LEU A 199 13.14 3.51 -0.57
C LEU A 199 12.86 4.43 0.61
N LYS A 200 13.68 4.38 1.67
CA LYS A 200 13.58 5.31 2.80
C LYS A 200 13.78 6.75 2.35
N GLU A 201 14.80 7.03 1.54
CA GLU A 201 15.07 8.37 1.02
C GLU A 201 13.91 8.89 0.15
N GLN A 202 13.28 8.01 -0.64
CA GLN A 202 12.08 8.36 -1.42
C GLN A 202 10.92 8.76 -0.49
N CYS A 203 10.62 7.96 0.53
CA CYS A 203 9.57 8.27 1.48
C CYS A 203 9.87 9.55 2.28
N GLU A 204 11.11 9.73 2.72
CA GLU A 204 11.55 10.91 3.45
C GLU A 204 11.38 12.19 2.63
N ARG A 205 11.80 12.18 1.36
CA ARG A 205 11.60 13.30 0.44
C ARG A 205 10.12 13.61 0.22
N HIS A 206 9.28 12.60 0.08
CA HIS A 206 7.84 12.80 -0.05
C HIS A 206 7.26 13.46 1.21
N LEU A 207 7.59 12.94 2.40
CA LEU A 207 7.08 13.45 3.68
C LEU A 207 7.54 14.88 3.96
N GLN A 208 8.74 15.27 3.56
CA GLN A 208 9.24 16.65 3.69
C GLN A 208 8.52 17.64 2.75
N GLN A 209 8.07 17.17 1.60
CA GLN A 209 7.35 17.98 0.60
C GLN A 209 5.85 18.00 0.81
N SER A 210 5.31 17.04 1.57
CA SER A 210 3.87 16.89 1.78
C SER A 210 3.33 18.05 2.63
N PRO A 211 2.26 18.74 2.18
CA PRO A 211 1.61 19.78 2.97
C PRO A 211 0.77 19.20 4.13
N LEU A 212 0.52 17.89 4.12
CA LEU A 212 -0.17 17.17 5.18
C LEU A 212 0.77 17.02 6.37
N LYS A 213 0.36 17.56 7.53
CA LYS A 213 1.14 17.41 8.77
C LYS A 213 0.92 16.02 9.36
N LYS A 214 1.95 15.47 10.00
CA LYS A 214 1.86 14.35 10.94
C LYS A 214 0.64 14.55 11.85
N LYS A 215 -0.40 13.74 11.68
CA LYS A 215 -1.40 13.58 12.72
C LYS A 215 -0.74 12.76 13.81
N THR A 216 -0.10 13.41 14.77
CA THR A 216 0.33 12.73 15.99
C THR A 216 -0.91 12.08 16.59
N PRO A 217 -0.97 10.74 16.77
CA PRO A 217 -2.08 10.15 17.48
C PRO A 217 -2.06 10.77 18.87
N SER A 218 -3.15 11.47 19.22
CA SER A 218 -3.31 12.04 20.55
C SER A 218 -3.31 10.89 21.55
N ASN A 219 -2.39 10.93 22.51
CA ASN A 219 -2.32 9.98 23.64
C ASN A 219 -3.65 9.91 24.41
#